data_AF-A0A960Y522-F1
#
_entry.id   AF-A0A960Y522-F1
#
_cell.length_a   1.000
_cell.length_b   1.000
_cell.length_c   1.000
_cell.angle_alpha   90.00
_cell.angle_beta   90.00
_cell.angle_gamma   90.00
#
_symmetry.space_group_name_H-M   'P 1'
#
loop_
_entity.id
_entity.type
_entity.pdbx_description
1 polymer ?
#
loop_
_entity_poly.entity_id
_entity_poly.type
_entity_poly.pdbx_seq_one_letter_code
_entity_poly.pdbx_strand_id
1 'polypeptide(L)'
;LLVHQPDRDRYAEISRAILRDGFADVVMGAGHPHFDQEGRPDPTPDYRFVGGEDTWNLLTRDDAPLGWTLADTREAVRALMQGPTPPRVLGVAPVRETLQQQRAGDPHADPFAEPPLESVPTLTEMSLAALNVLDDRPEGFALMIEGGAVDWASHENQTGRMVEEMMEFNATVDAVMDWIEAHGGWDETLLIITADHETGYLHAPGRRSHAPLAGRGPGALPDVAWSTLEHSNSLVPLYARGPGARTLQYAARLSDPVRGWYLDNTLVGRLLCLWATGQAEDDAEEAPRLAAGR
;
A
#
# COMPACT_ATOMS: atom_id res chain seq x y z
N LEU A 1 0.85 -11.07 3.29
CA LEU A 1 0.39 -11.14 4.69
C LEU A 1 -0.54 -12.31 4.96
N LEU A 2 -1.59 -12.52 4.15
CA LEU A 2 -2.72 -13.36 4.56
C LEU A 2 -2.80 -14.76 3.91
N VAL A 3 -2.05 -14.99 2.84
CA VAL A 3 -2.25 -16.16 1.97
C VAL A 3 -0.92 -16.82 1.60
N HIS A 4 -0.93 -18.15 1.53
CA HIS A 4 0.14 -18.95 0.97
C HIS A 4 -0.31 -19.51 -0.39
N GLN A 5 0.24 -18.96 -1.48
CA GLN A 5 0.00 -19.43 -2.83
C GLN A 5 1.35 -19.55 -3.56
N PRO A 6 1.64 -20.69 -4.23
CA PRO A 6 2.93 -20.91 -4.89
C PRO A 6 3.09 -20.07 -6.17
N ASP A 7 2.00 -19.50 -6.69
CA ASP A 7 1.95 -18.73 -7.93
C ASP A 7 1.16 -17.44 -7.67
N ARG A 8 1.82 -16.28 -7.84
CA ARG A 8 1.24 -14.95 -7.61
C ARG A 8 0.17 -14.57 -8.63
N ASP A 9 0.13 -15.25 -9.78
CA ASP A 9 -0.83 -14.98 -10.85
C ASP A 9 -2.19 -15.67 -10.60
N ARG A 10 -2.33 -16.40 -9.50
CA ARG A 10 -3.57 -17.06 -9.07
C ARG A 10 -4.53 -16.08 -8.39
N TYR A 11 -4.80 -14.93 -9.01
CA TYR A 11 -5.57 -13.82 -8.41
C TYR A 11 -6.89 -14.25 -7.76
N ALA A 12 -7.68 -15.08 -8.44
CA ALA A 12 -8.96 -15.54 -7.91
C ALA A 12 -8.80 -16.47 -6.70
N GLU A 13 -7.76 -17.30 -6.68
CA GLU A 13 -7.50 -18.20 -5.56
C GLU A 13 -6.98 -17.43 -4.35
N ILE A 14 -6.09 -16.46 -4.58
CA ILE A 14 -5.56 -15.56 -3.56
C ILE A 14 -6.70 -14.76 -2.91
N SER A 15 -7.49 -14.07 -3.74
CA SER A 15 -8.60 -13.22 -3.27
C SER A 15 -9.65 -14.05 -2.52
N ARG A 16 -9.98 -15.24 -3.02
CA ARG A 16 -10.92 -16.15 -2.34
C ARG A 16 -10.41 -16.59 -0.97
N ALA A 17 -9.12 -16.89 -0.83
CA ALA A 17 -8.53 -17.25 0.46
C ALA A 17 -8.62 -16.09 1.47
N ILE A 18 -8.26 -14.86 1.06
CA ILE A 18 -8.41 -13.64 1.89
C ILE A 18 -9.86 -13.49 2.37
N LEU A 19 -10.82 -13.63 1.45
CA LEU A 19 -12.22 -13.32 1.71
C LEU A 19 -12.94 -14.40 2.54
N ARG A 20 -12.50 -15.66 2.47
CA ARG A 20 -13.20 -16.79 3.08
C ARG A 20 -12.52 -17.36 4.32
N ASP A 21 -11.21 -17.23 4.44
CA ASP A 21 -10.46 -17.92 5.50
C ASP A 21 -10.45 -17.16 6.84
N GLY A 22 -11.05 -15.96 6.88
CA GLY A 22 -11.32 -15.22 8.12
C GLY A 22 -10.10 -14.50 8.71
N PHE A 23 -9.03 -14.30 7.93
CA PHE A 23 -7.81 -13.65 8.41
C PHE A 23 -7.84 -12.11 8.36
N ALA A 24 -8.83 -11.52 7.70
CA ALA A 24 -8.94 -10.07 7.55
C ALA A 24 -10.32 -9.55 7.93
N ASP A 25 -10.30 -8.45 8.66
CA ASP A 25 -11.46 -7.64 9.01
C ASP A 25 -11.70 -6.54 7.96
N VAL A 26 -10.64 -5.96 7.40
CA VAL A 26 -10.75 -4.92 6.35
C VAL A 26 -9.89 -5.30 5.16
N VAL A 27 -10.48 -5.25 3.97
CA VAL A 27 -9.80 -5.40 2.68
C VAL A 27 -10.32 -4.30 1.77
N MET A 28 -9.45 -3.44 1.25
CA MET A 28 -9.85 -2.37 0.34
C MET A 28 -8.87 -2.29 -0.83
N GLY A 29 -9.37 -2.20 -2.07
CA GLY A 29 -8.55 -2.13 -3.26
C GLY A 29 -9.33 -1.75 -4.53
N ALA A 30 -8.63 -1.71 -5.66
CA ALA A 30 -9.26 -1.85 -6.98
C ALA A 30 -9.73 -3.30 -7.21
N GLY A 31 -10.12 -3.64 -8.44
CA GLY A 31 -10.51 -5.01 -8.80
C GLY A 31 -12.00 -5.18 -9.06
N HIS A 32 -12.74 -4.09 -9.25
CA HIS A 32 -14.19 -4.20 -9.41
C HIS A 32 -14.54 -4.93 -10.72
N PRO A 33 -15.36 -6.01 -10.68
CA PRO A 33 -15.60 -6.81 -11.88
C PRO A 33 -16.29 -6.06 -13.00
N HIS A 34 -17.23 -5.18 -12.63
CA HIS A 34 -18.11 -4.49 -13.57
C HIS A 34 -17.64 -3.09 -14.00
N PHE A 35 -16.43 -2.66 -13.65
CA PHE A 35 -15.88 -1.37 -14.12
C PHE A 35 -14.61 -1.60 -14.93
N ASP A 36 -14.42 -0.78 -15.96
CA ASP A 36 -13.16 -0.66 -16.70
C ASP A 36 -12.15 0.20 -15.92
N GLN A 37 -10.99 0.43 -16.53
CA GLN A 37 -9.92 1.19 -15.90
C GLN A 37 -10.18 2.71 -15.89
N GLU A 38 -11.18 3.18 -16.63
CA GLU A 38 -11.66 4.55 -16.59
C GLU A 38 -12.80 4.75 -15.58
N GLY A 39 -13.11 3.71 -14.78
CA GLY A 39 -14.20 3.71 -13.81
C GLY A 39 -15.58 3.80 -14.45
N ARG A 40 -15.73 3.28 -15.68
CA ARG A 40 -17.02 3.19 -16.39
C ARG A 40 -17.54 1.75 -16.35
N PRO A 41 -18.86 1.53 -16.38
CA PRO A 41 -19.41 0.19 -16.45
C PRO A 41 -18.88 -0.60 -17.66
N ASP A 42 -18.39 -1.82 -17.43
CA ASP A 42 -17.89 -2.71 -18.48
C ASP A 42 -18.90 -3.85 -18.74
N PRO A 43 -19.34 -4.06 -20.00
CA PRO A 43 -20.20 -5.18 -20.35
C PRO A 43 -19.54 -6.57 -20.23
N THR A 44 -18.22 -6.65 -20.04
CA THR A 44 -17.46 -7.90 -19.88
C THR A 44 -16.84 -7.97 -18.49
N PRO A 45 -17.53 -8.56 -17.50
CA PRO A 45 -17.03 -8.58 -16.13
C PRO A 45 -15.74 -9.38 -15.96
N ASP A 46 -14.85 -8.91 -15.08
CA ASP A 46 -13.62 -9.60 -14.70
C ASP A 46 -13.57 -9.88 -13.19
N TYR A 47 -13.87 -11.12 -12.80
CA TYR A 47 -13.97 -11.50 -11.39
C TYR A 47 -12.65 -11.96 -10.76
N ARG A 48 -11.51 -11.88 -11.48
CA ARG A 48 -10.25 -12.47 -10.98
C ARG A 48 -9.75 -11.82 -9.70
N PHE A 49 -10.06 -10.55 -9.47
CA PHE A 49 -9.60 -9.79 -8.29
C PHE A 49 -10.54 -9.89 -7.07
N VAL A 50 -11.71 -10.55 -7.20
CA VAL A 50 -12.71 -10.68 -6.12
C VAL A 50 -13.03 -12.13 -5.78
N GLY A 51 -12.12 -13.04 -6.14
CA GLY A 51 -12.24 -14.46 -5.79
C GLY A 51 -13.13 -15.27 -6.73
N GLY A 52 -13.38 -14.77 -7.94
CA GLY A 52 -14.24 -15.39 -8.95
C GLY A 52 -15.72 -15.03 -8.82
N GLU A 53 -16.49 -15.34 -9.88
CA GLU A 53 -17.91 -14.97 -10.00
C GLU A 53 -18.76 -15.49 -8.83
N ASP A 54 -18.57 -16.75 -8.43
CA ASP A 54 -19.29 -17.33 -7.28
C ASP A 54 -19.01 -16.59 -5.97
N THR A 55 -17.78 -16.10 -5.77
CA THR A 55 -17.44 -15.33 -4.56
C THR A 55 -18.08 -13.94 -4.62
N TRP A 56 -18.01 -13.26 -5.78
CA TRP A 56 -18.66 -11.97 -5.98
C TRP A 56 -20.18 -12.04 -5.79
N ASN A 57 -20.82 -13.07 -6.34
CA ASN A 57 -22.26 -13.32 -6.14
C ASN A 57 -22.62 -13.55 -4.67
N LEU A 58 -21.69 -14.03 -3.84
CA LEU A 58 -21.92 -14.15 -2.40
C LEU A 58 -21.68 -12.83 -1.65
N LEU A 59 -20.68 -12.05 -2.08
CA LEU A 59 -20.36 -10.74 -1.48
C LEU A 59 -21.45 -9.69 -1.69
N THR A 60 -22.19 -9.78 -2.81
CA THR A 60 -23.21 -8.80 -3.22
C THR A 60 -24.62 -9.15 -2.76
N ARG A 61 -24.81 -10.24 -2.03
CA ARG A 61 -26.12 -10.61 -1.50
C ARG A 61 -26.48 -9.83 -0.25
N ASP A 62 -27.73 -9.42 -0.16
CA ASP A 62 -28.31 -8.72 1.00
C ASP A 62 -28.20 -9.50 2.32
N ASP A 63 -28.16 -10.84 2.28
CA ASP A 63 -28.01 -11.68 3.46
C ASP A 63 -26.55 -11.86 3.92
N ALA A 64 -25.60 -11.21 3.25
CA ALA A 64 -24.17 -11.17 3.57
C ALA A 64 -23.60 -12.53 4.01
N PRO A 65 -23.70 -13.59 3.20
CA PRO A 65 -23.36 -14.96 3.60
C PRO A 65 -21.87 -15.16 3.97
N LEU A 66 -20.99 -14.24 3.53
CA LEU A 66 -19.57 -14.23 3.88
C LEU A 66 -19.24 -13.26 5.03
N GLY A 67 -20.23 -12.55 5.56
CA GLY A 67 -20.10 -11.60 6.67
C GLY A 67 -19.41 -10.29 6.33
N TRP A 68 -19.21 -9.98 5.05
CA TRP A 68 -18.60 -8.73 4.59
C TRP A 68 -19.64 -7.64 4.37
N THR A 69 -19.35 -6.43 4.83
CA THR A 69 -20.03 -5.21 4.37
C THR A 69 -19.31 -4.69 3.14
N LEU A 70 -20.01 -4.62 2.00
CA LEU A 70 -19.43 -4.15 0.74
C LEU A 70 -19.50 -2.61 0.65
N ALA A 71 -18.39 -1.99 0.29
CA ALA A 71 -18.28 -0.58 -0.07
C ALA A 71 -17.67 -0.46 -1.47
N ASP A 72 -18.51 -0.44 -2.49
CA ASP A 72 -18.12 -0.48 -3.91
C ASP A 72 -18.25 0.88 -4.64
N THR A 73 -18.44 1.95 -3.87
CA THR A 73 -18.48 3.34 -4.36
C THR A 73 -17.59 4.22 -3.49
N ARG A 74 -17.09 5.33 -4.04
CA ARG A 74 -16.32 6.32 -3.27
C ARG A 74 -17.15 6.90 -2.12
N GLU A 75 -18.44 7.10 -2.33
CA GLU A 75 -19.37 7.58 -1.30
C GLU A 75 -19.48 6.59 -0.14
N ALA A 76 -19.58 5.29 -0.42
CA ALA A 76 -19.61 4.26 0.61
C ALA A 76 -18.28 4.18 1.40
N VAL A 77 -17.14 4.28 0.71
CA VAL A 77 -15.82 4.36 1.38
C VAL A 77 -15.73 5.60 2.27
N ARG A 78 -16.15 6.76 1.77
CA ARG A 78 -16.16 8.01 2.56
C ARG A 78 -17.07 7.93 3.78
N ALA A 79 -18.23 7.27 3.66
CA ALA A 79 -19.13 7.08 4.79
C ALA A 79 -18.49 6.27 5.93
N LEU A 80 -17.55 5.37 5.62
CA LEU A 80 -16.84 4.57 6.61
C LEU A 80 -15.72 5.32 7.33
N MET A 81 -15.27 6.48 6.83
CA MET A 81 -14.16 7.24 7.45
C MET A 81 -14.51 7.81 8.84
N GLN A 82 -15.80 8.05 9.11
CA GLN A 82 -16.28 8.61 10.39
C GLN A 82 -17.64 8.00 10.81
N GLY A 83 -18.08 6.98 10.09
CA GLY A 83 -19.41 6.42 10.22
C GLY A 83 -19.39 5.02 10.84
N PRO A 84 -20.18 4.09 10.32
CA PRO A 84 -20.30 2.77 10.91
C PRO A 84 -18.98 2.00 10.86
N THR A 85 -18.80 1.11 11.84
CA THR A 85 -17.63 0.25 12.01
C THR A 85 -18.06 -1.23 11.95
N PRO A 86 -18.42 -1.75 10.75
CA PRO A 86 -18.87 -3.12 10.62
C PRO A 86 -17.80 -4.12 11.10
N PRO A 87 -18.19 -5.34 11.49
CA PRO A 87 -17.22 -6.37 11.86
C PRO A 87 -16.19 -6.65 10.75
N ARG A 88 -16.67 -6.70 9.49
CA ARG A 88 -15.81 -6.87 8.32
C ARG A 88 -16.23 -5.97 7.16
N VAL A 89 -15.26 -5.38 6.47
CA VAL A 89 -15.47 -4.47 5.34
C VAL A 89 -14.64 -4.86 4.13
N LEU A 90 -15.32 -5.02 2.99
CA LEU A 90 -14.69 -5.15 1.69
C LEU A 90 -14.94 -3.88 0.88
N GLY A 91 -13.89 -3.08 0.68
CA GLY A 91 -13.91 -1.94 -0.23
C GLY A 91 -13.43 -2.35 -1.62
N VAL A 92 -14.27 -2.20 -2.65
CA VAL A 92 -13.85 -2.47 -4.04
C VAL A 92 -14.10 -1.21 -4.86
N ALA A 93 -13.06 -0.39 -5.01
CA ALA A 93 -13.12 0.85 -5.77
C ALA A 93 -13.69 0.59 -7.18
N PRO A 94 -14.55 1.47 -7.73
CA PRO A 94 -15.22 1.26 -9.02
C PRO A 94 -14.25 1.47 -10.19
N VAL A 95 -13.22 0.64 -10.27
CA VAL A 95 -12.11 0.64 -11.25
C VAL A 95 -11.45 -0.74 -11.29
N ARG A 96 -10.86 -1.11 -12.43
CA ARG A 96 -10.35 -2.46 -12.65
C ARG A 96 -9.04 -2.81 -11.95
N GLU A 97 -7.93 -2.17 -12.28
CA GLU A 97 -6.59 -2.63 -11.86
C GLU A 97 -5.89 -1.64 -10.93
N THR A 98 -5.88 -0.36 -11.27
CA THR A 98 -5.23 0.69 -10.44
C THR A 98 -6.24 1.77 -10.07
N LEU A 99 -6.04 2.45 -8.93
CA LEU A 99 -6.95 3.53 -8.53
C LEU A 99 -6.90 4.71 -9.53
N GLN A 100 -5.70 5.14 -9.93
CA GLN A 100 -5.54 6.33 -10.77
C GLN A 100 -4.52 6.17 -11.90
N GLN A 101 -3.43 5.42 -11.73
CA GLN A 101 -2.33 5.35 -12.70
C GLN A 101 -2.75 5.01 -14.14
N GLN A 102 -3.50 3.93 -14.35
CA GLN A 102 -3.87 3.48 -15.70
C GLN A 102 -5.06 4.24 -16.34
N ARG A 103 -5.62 5.28 -15.69
CA ARG A 103 -6.71 6.07 -16.30
C ARG A 103 -6.23 6.66 -17.64
N ALA A 104 -7.17 6.80 -18.59
CA ALA A 104 -6.92 7.33 -19.93
C ALA A 104 -6.26 8.73 -19.97
N GLY A 105 -5.85 9.15 -21.16
CA GLY A 105 -5.12 10.39 -21.42
C GLY A 105 -3.70 10.11 -21.91
N ASP A 106 -2.85 11.14 -21.96
CA ASP A 106 -1.42 10.95 -22.20
C ASP A 106 -0.73 10.46 -20.90
N PRO A 107 -0.23 9.21 -20.85
CA PRO A 107 0.43 8.68 -19.66
C PRO A 107 1.78 9.33 -19.35
N HIS A 108 2.35 10.07 -20.31
CA HIS A 108 3.61 10.81 -20.15
C HIS A 108 3.41 12.32 -20.01
N ALA A 109 2.17 12.79 -19.84
CA ALA A 109 1.89 14.18 -19.53
C ALA A 109 2.49 14.59 -18.17
N ASP A 110 2.57 15.91 -17.95
CA ASP A 110 2.92 16.46 -16.65
C ASP A 110 1.90 16.01 -15.58
N PRO A 111 2.31 15.94 -14.29
CA PRO A 111 1.43 15.52 -13.20
C PRO A 111 0.13 16.33 -13.18
N PHE A 112 -0.99 15.64 -13.06
CA PHE A 112 -2.36 16.17 -13.02
C PHE A 112 -2.80 16.93 -14.28
N ALA A 113 -2.04 16.87 -15.38
CA ALA A 113 -2.53 17.37 -16.67
C ALA A 113 -3.74 16.56 -17.14
N GLU A 114 -3.72 15.25 -16.90
CA GLU A 114 -4.88 14.38 -17.04
C GLU A 114 -5.63 14.31 -15.70
N PRO A 115 -6.92 14.65 -15.65
CA PRO A 115 -7.65 14.72 -14.39
C PRO A 115 -7.79 13.34 -13.73
N PRO A 116 -7.77 13.27 -12.39
CA PRO A 116 -8.05 12.03 -11.66
C PRO A 116 -9.52 11.60 -11.85
N LEU A 117 -9.78 10.31 -11.66
CA LEU A 117 -11.13 9.74 -11.67
C LEU A 117 -11.84 10.09 -10.36
N GLU A 118 -12.75 11.06 -10.40
CA GLU A 118 -13.47 11.53 -9.19
C GLU A 118 -14.41 10.49 -8.57
N SER A 119 -14.84 9.48 -9.33
CA SER A 119 -15.65 8.37 -8.83
C SER A 119 -14.86 7.32 -8.04
N VAL A 120 -13.52 7.37 -8.10
CA VAL A 120 -12.63 6.40 -7.47
C VAL A 120 -12.12 6.97 -6.14
N PRO A 121 -12.23 6.24 -5.01
CA PRO A 121 -11.64 6.68 -3.76
C PRO A 121 -10.12 6.76 -3.85
N THR A 122 -9.55 7.71 -3.13
CA THR A 122 -8.11 7.86 -2.94
C THR A 122 -7.57 6.82 -1.95
N LEU A 123 -6.27 6.55 -1.99
CA LEU A 123 -5.60 5.69 -1.01
C LEU A 123 -5.79 6.26 0.41
N THR A 124 -5.74 7.59 0.55
CA THR A 124 -6.00 8.31 1.80
C THR A 124 -7.40 8.03 2.33
N GLU A 125 -8.44 8.14 1.50
CA GLU A 125 -9.83 7.86 1.90
C GLU A 125 -10.01 6.40 2.34
N MET A 126 -9.44 5.46 1.60
CA MET A 126 -9.51 4.03 1.95
C MET A 126 -8.76 3.73 3.25
N SER A 127 -7.61 4.36 3.46
CA SER A 127 -6.79 4.19 4.67
C SER A 127 -7.51 4.73 5.90
N LEU A 128 -8.11 5.91 5.82
CA LEU A 128 -8.88 6.49 6.92
C LEU A 128 -10.16 5.69 7.22
N ALA A 129 -10.82 5.14 6.20
CA ALA A 129 -11.94 4.23 6.39
C ALA A 129 -11.51 2.93 7.10
N ALA A 130 -10.38 2.34 6.69
CA ALA A 130 -9.84 1.15 7.34
C ALA A 130 -9.46 1.42 8.80
N LEU A 131 -8.78 2.55 9.07
CA LEU A 131 -8.42 2.97 10.43
C LEU A 131 -9.65 3.14 11.31
N ASN A 132 -10.70 3.85 10.86
CA ASN A 132 -11.94 4.01 11.62
C ASN A 132 -12.60 2.66 11.97
N VAL A 133 -12.63 1.71 11.03
CA VAL A 133 -13.22 0.39 11.27
C VAL A 133 -12.38 -0.46 12.24
N LEU A 134 -11.05 -0.37 12.16
CA LEU A 134 -10.13 -1.16 12.97
C LEU A 134 -9.90 -0.60 14.37
N ASP A 135 -10.09 0.71 14.59
CA ASP A 135 -9.91 1.38 15.89
C ASP A 135 -10.85 0.83 16.98
N ASP A 136 -12.01 0.33 16.58
CA ASP A 136 -13.00 -0.30 17.46
C ASP A 136 -12.55 -1.67 18.02
N ARG A 137 -11.34 -2.13 17.73
CA ARG A 137 -10.79 -3.43 18.16
C ARG A 137 -9.94 -3.26 19.43
N PRO A 138 -10.39 -3.73 20.60
CA PRO A 138 -9.66 -3.52 21.86
C PRO A 138 -8.33 -4.29 21.93
N GLU A 139 -8.15 -5.31 21.10
CA GLU A 139 -6.89 -6.05 20.97
C GLU A 139 -5.83 -5.32 20.11
N GLY A 140 -6.18 -4.17 19.53
CA GLY A 140 -5.38 -3.48 18.52
C GLY A 140 -5.50 -4.12 17.14
N PHE A 141 -4.70 -3.64 16.19
CA PHE A 141 -4.74 -4.12 14.81
C PHE A 141 -3.36 -4.05 14.13
N ALA A 142 -3.25 -4.78 13.02
CA ALA A 142 -2.17 -4.61 12.05
C ALA A 142 -2.79 -4.18 10.71
N LEU A 143 -2.31 -3.07 10.17
CA LEU A 143 -2.80 -2.52 8.91
C LEU A 143 -1.63 -2.36 7.93
N MET A 144 -1.81 -2.86 6.70
CA MET A 144 -0.90 -2.62 5.58
C MET A 144 -1.60 -1.74 4.57
N ILE A 145 -0.94 -0.64 4.20
CA ILE A 145 -1.38 0.32 3.21
C ILE A 145 -0.32 0.35 2.11
N GLU A 146 -0.74 0.21 0.85
CA GLU A 146 0.18 0.07 -0.28
C GLU A 146 -0.16 1.08 -1.40
N GLY A 147 0.79 1.95 -1.71
CA GLY A 147 0.78 2.76 -2.93
C GLY A 147 1.25 1.97 -4.14
N GLY A 148 0.57 0.88 -4.48
CA GLY A 148 1.09 -0.14 -5.40
C GLY A 148 1.29 0.33 -6.84
N ALA A 149 0.57 1.35 -7.29
CA ALA A 149 0.65 1.84 -8.67
C ALA A 149 1.88 2.76 -8.92
N VAL A 150 2.67 3.10 -7.89
CA VAL A 150 4.00 3.71 -8.05
C VAL A 150 4.90 2.80 -8.89
N ASP A 151 4.84 1.49 -8.63
CA ASP A 151 5.59 0.47 -9.36
C ASP A 151 5.16 0.40 -10.83
N TRP A 152 3.84 0.38 -11.09
CA TRP A 152 3.27 0.35 -12.44
C TRP A 152 3.66 1.59 -13.25
N ALA A 153 3.58 2.79 -12.66
CA ALA A 153 4.02 4.02 -13.30
C ALA A 153 5.53 3.99 -13.62
N SER A 154 6.33 3.37 -12.74
CA SER A 154 7.78 3.27 -12.90
C SER A 154 8.19 2.24 -13.95
N HIS A 155 7.50 1.10 -14.03
CA HIS A 155 7.67 0.12 -15.11
C HIS A 155 7.46 0.74 -16.49
N GLU A 156 6.50 1.65 -16.61
CA GLU A 156 6.17 2.35 -17.85
C GLU A 156 6.95 3.68 -18.02
N ASN A 157 7.87 4.03 -17.09
CA ASN A 157 8.60 5.29 -17.07
C ASN A 157 7.70 6.55 -17.16
N GLN A 158 6.50 6.47 -16.59
CA GLN A 158 5.49 7.52 -16.58
C GLN A 158 5.78 8.52 -15.45
N THR A 159 6.74 9.41 -15.69
CA THR A 159 7.19 10.39 -14.66
C THR A 159 6.03 11.19 -14.05
N GLY A 160 5.06 11.62 -14.87
CA GLY A 160 3.86 12.33 -14.39
C GLY A 160 3.04 11.49 -13.42
N ARG A 161 2.65 10.27 -13.83
CA ARG A 161 1.86 9.35 -13.00
C ARG A 161 2.61 8.88 -11.75
N MET A 162 3.91 8.63 -11.85
CA MET A 162 4.73 8.25 -10.70
C MET A 162 4.74 9.36 -9.63
N VAL A 163 4.82 10.63 -10.05
CA VAL A 163 4.73 11.76 -9.12
C VAL A 163 3.34 11.85 -8.48
N GLU A 164 2.26 11.66 -9.24
CA GLU A 164 0.89 11.64 -8.69
C GLU A 164 0.72 10.54 -7.64
N GLU A 165 1.13 9.31 -7.94
CA GLU A 165 1.03 8.15 -7.03
C GLU A 165 1.88 8.36 -5.76
N MET A 166 3.10 8.92 -5.90
CA MET A 166 3.93 9.27 -4.74
C MET A 166 3.36 10.43 -3.91
N MET A 167 2.70 11.40 -4.55
CA MET A 167 2.02 12.49 -3.84
C MET A 167 0.83 11.97 -3.04
N GLU A 168 0.04 11.06 -3.61
CA GLU A 168 -1.08 10.41 -2.90
C GLU A 168 -0.59 9.51 -1.76
N PHE A 169 0.48 8.74 -1.96
CA PHE A 169 1.09 7.95 -0.88
C PHE A 169 1.60 8.84 0.26
N ASN A 170 2.27 9.96 -0.05
CA ASN A 170 2.70 10.92 0.97
C ASN A 170 1.50 11.54 1.72
N ALA A 171 0.44 11.93 1.02
CA ALA A 171 -0.78 12.44 1.65
C ALA A 171 -1.43 11.39 2.57
N THR A 172 -1.38 10.12 2.17
CA THR A 172 -1.84 9.00 3.00
C THR A 172 -0.98 8.85 4.26
N VAL A 173 0.35 8.94 4.14
CA VAL A 173 1.27 8.91 5.28
C VAL A 173 0.98 10.06 6.26
N ASP A 174 0.79 11.27 5.76
CA ASP A 174 0.43 12.44 6.58
C ASP A 174 -0.89 12.20 7.32
N ALA A 175 -1.91 11.71 6.62
CA ALA A 175 -3.21 11.40 7.22
C ALA A 175 -3.14 10.30 8.29
N VAL A 176 -2.32 9.27 8.09
CA VAL A 176 -2.07 8.21 9.07
C VAL A 176 -1.34 8.76 10.29
N MET A 177 -0.33 9.62 10.11
CA MET A 177 0.37 10.27 11.23
C MET A 177 -0.59 11.15 12.05
N ASP A 178 -1.43 11.94 11.38
CA ASP A 178 -2.44 12.77 12.04
C ASP A 178 -3.46 11.91 12.81
N TRP A 179 -3.86 10.77 12.22
CA TRP A 179 -4.73 9.81 12.88
C TRP A 179 -4.08 9.24 14.15
N ILE A 180 -2.81 8.83 14.09
CA ILE A 180 -2.08 8.30 15.27
C ILE A 180 -2.02 9.34 16.39
N GLU A 181 -1.68 10.60 16.09
CA GLU A 181 -1.63 11.67 17.09
C GLU A 181 -3.01 11.92 17.75
N ALA A 182 -4.10 11.66 17.03
CA ALA A 182 -5.47 11.79 17.54
C ALA A 182 -5.99 10.54 18.28
N HIS A 183 -5.39 9.37 18.09
CA HIS A 183 -5.88 8.07 18.57
C HIS A 183 -4.80 7.33 19.39
N GLY A 184 -4.53 7.82 20.60
CA GLY A 184 -3.60 7.18 21.55
C GLY A 184 -2.13 7.58 21.41
N GLY A 185 -1.72 8.11 20.25
CA GLY A 185 -0.39 8.67 20.03
C GLY A 185 0.70 7.62 19.79
N TRP A 186 1.95 8.10 19.76
CA TRP A 186 3.12 7.31 19.37
C TRP A 186 3.66 6.34 20.41
N ASP A 187 3.08 6.30 21.60
CA ASP A 187 3.49 5.34 22.65
C ASP A 187 2.85 3.96 22.43
N GLU A 188 1.77 3.89 21.65
CA GLU A 188 1.00 2.65 21.42
C GLU A 188 1.01 2.19 19.95
N THR A 189 1.44 3.06 19.02
CA THR A 189 1.43 2.74 17.58
C THR A 189 2.83 2.76 16.97
N LEU A 190 3.20 1.66 16.30
CA LEU A 190 4.36 1.58 15.40
C LEU A 190 3.93 1.82 13.96
N LEU A 191 4.44 2.89 13.34
CA LEU A 191 4.35 3.12 11.90
C LEU A 191 5.68 2.76 11.24
N ILE A 192 5.63 1.93 10.18
CA ILE A 192 6.76 1.62 9.31
C ILE A 192 6.40 2.05 7.89
N ILE A 193 7.31 2.76 7.23
CA ILE A 193 7.20 3.16 5.82
C ILE A 193 8.42 2.61 5.09
N THR A 194 8.19 1.80 4.07
CA THR A 194 9.25 1.21 3.25
C THR A 194 8.70 0.91 1.85
N ALA A 195 9.59 0.55 0.93
CA ALA A 195 9.22 -0.13 -0.31
C ALA A 195 9.65 -1.60 -0.25
N ASP A 196 9.08 -2.42 -1.13
CA ASP A 196 9.49 -3.79 -1.40
C ASP A 196 10.70 -3.86 -2.35
N HIS A 197 10.75 -2.98 -3.35
CA HIS A 197 11.88 -2.74 -4.25
C HIS A 197 11.82 -1.36 -4.92
N GLU A 198 12.87 -1.02 -5.67
CA GLU A 198 12.87 0.12 -6.60
C GLU A 198 12.59 -0.37 -8.02
N THR A 199 11.97 0.48 -8.84
CA THR A 199 11.59 0.13 -10.22
C THR A 199 11.96 1.24 -11.20
N GLY A 200 12.49 0.86 -12.37
CA GLY A 200 12.85 1.79 -13.46
C GLY A 200 14.25 2.42 -13.34
N TYR A 201 14.87 2.39 -12.16
CA TYR A 201 16.17 2.97 -11.85
C TYR A 201 16.27 4.45 -12.28
N LEU A 202 15.38 5.27 -11.69
CA LEU A 202 15.29 6.71 -11.96
C LEU A 202 16.55 7.44 -11.47
N HIS A 203 17.11 8.28 -12.34
CA HIS A 203 18.36 8.99 -12.08
C HIS A 203 18.47 10.31 -12.87
N ALA A 204 19.48 11.12 -12.54
CA ALA A 204 19.76 12.36 -13.27
C ALA A 204 20.30 12.06 -14.69
N PRO A 205 19.84 12.74 -15.75
CA PRO A 205 20.34 12.54 -17.10
C PRO A 205 21.87 12.65 -17.21
N GLY A 206 22.48 11.73 -17.94
CA GLY A 206 23.93 11.68 -18.14
C GLY A 206 24.75 11.18 -16.94
N ARG A 207 24.10 10.83 -15.82
CA ARG A 207 24.75 10.27 -14.62
C ARG A 207 23.97 9.06 -14.10
N ARG A 208 24.41 7.85 -14.45
CA ARG A 208 23.88 6.59 -13.87
C ARG A 208 24.36 6.39 -12.43
N SER A 209 24.01 7.33 -11.57
CA SER A 209 24.42 7.42 -10.17
C SER A 209 23.35 8.15 -9.37
N HIS A 210 23.41 8.05 -8.04
CA HIS A 210 22.56 8.78 -7.09
C HIS A 210 22.82 10.30 -7.02
N ALA A 211 23.21 10.91 -8.14
CA ALA A 211 23.39 12.34 -8.22
C ALA A 211 22.04 13.04 -8.01
N PRO A 212 21.99 14.17 -7.27
CA PRO A 212 20.76 14.96 -7.15
C PRO A 212 20.18 15.30 -8.53
N LEU A 213 18.86 15.22 -8.64
CA LEU A 213 18.16 15.65 -9.84
C LEU A 213 18.27 17.17 -10.00
N ALA A 214 18.45 17.63 -11.24
CA ALA A 214 18.44 19.05 -11.54
C ALA A 214 16.99 19.55 -11.59
N GLY A 215 16.61 20.42 -10.65
CA GLY A 215 15.30 21.05 -10.64
C GLY A 215 15.16 22.11 -11.73
N ARG A 216 13.96 22.23 -12.31
CA ARG A 216 13.61 23.27 -13.29
C ARG A 216 12.88 24.47 -12.69
N GLY A 217 12.85 24.57 -11.37
CA GLY A 217 12.12 25.61 -10.61
C GLY A 217 10.80 25.10 -10.02
N PRO A 218 10.14 25.89 -9.15
CA PRO A 218 8.89 25.49 -8.52
C PRO A 218 7.79 25.16 -9.53
N GLY A 219 7.10 24.04 -9.32
CA GLY A 219 5.98 23.59 -10.15
C GLY A 219 6.37 22.91 -11.47
N ALA A 220 7.66 22.73 -11.75
CA ALA A 220 8.14 22.01 -12.93
C ALA A 220 8.78 20.67 -12.53
N LEU A 221 8.55 19.63 -13.33
CA LEU A 221 9.26 18.36 -13.18
C LEU A 221 10.78 18.56 -13.31
N PRO A 222 11.58 17.87 -12.48
CA PRO A 222 13.02 17.87 -12.65
C PRO A 222 13.43 17.11 -13.93
N ASP A 223 14.66 17.33 -14.37
CA ASP A 223 15.28 16.50 -15.40
C ASP A 223 15.52 15.08 -14.85
N VAL A 224 14.86 14.08 -15.46
CA VAL A 224 14.99 12.66 -15.08
C VAL A 224 15.36 11.79 -16.28
N ALA A 225 16.01 10.68 -15.99
CA ALA A 225 16.25 9.58 -16.91
C ALA A 225 15.95 8.26 -16.20
N TRP A 226 15.52 7.27 -16.98
CA TRP A 226 15.22 5.92 -16.53
C TRP A 226 16.20 4.95 -17.20
N SER A 227 16.61 3.88 -16.50
CA SER A 227 17.58 2.92 -17.06
C SER A 227 16.97 1.59 -17.49
N THR A 228 15.78 1.28 -17.00
CA THR A 228 15.13 -0.02 -17.21
C THR A 228 13.61 0.14 -17.14
N LEU A 229 12.88 -0.90 -17.54
CA LEU A 229 11.45 -1.08 -17.32
C LEU A 229 11.20 -2.20 -16.29
N GLU A 230 12.22 -2.54 -15.50
CA GLU A 230 12.21 -3.66 -14.56
C GLU A 230 12.54 -3.13 -13.16
N HIS A 231 12.38 -3.98 -12.15
CA HIS A 231 12.88 -3.68 -10.82
C HIS A 231 14.41 -3.52 -10.85
N SER A 232 14.93 -2.68 -9.95
CA SER A 232 16.35 -2.63 -9.64
C SER A 232 16.63 -3.19 -8.24
N ASN A 233 17.91 -3.51 -8.00
CA ASN A 233 18.39 -3.95 -6.69
C ASN A 233 18.86 -2.78 -5.81
N SER A 234 18.39 -1.56 -6.09
CA SER A 234 18.71 -0.39 -5.28
C SER A 234 18.17 -0.55 -3.87
N LEU A 235 18.96 -0.13 -2.87
CA LEU A 235 18.46 -0.06 -1.51
C LEU A 235 17.32 0.95 -1.40
N VAL A 236 16.20 0.49 -0.84
CA VAL A 236 15.03 1.30 -0.53
C VAL A 236 15.08 1.81 0.90
N PRO A 237 14.55 3.01 1.18
CA PRO A 237 14.53 3.55 2.52
C PRO A 237 13.53 2.81 3.41
N LEU A 238 13.86 2.71 4.71
CA LEU A 238 12.95 2.28 5.76
C LEU A 238 12.87 3.41 6.80
N TYR A 239 11.66 3.90 7.04
CA TYR A 239 11.35 4.86 8.09
C TYR A 239 10.47 4.17 9.13
N ALA A 240 10.70 4.47 10.41
CA ALA A 240 9.87 3.95 11.48
C ALA A 240 9.73 4.97 12.62
N ARG A 241 8.53 5.02 13.24
CA ARG A 241 8.24 5.82 14.44
C ARG A 241 7.29 5.07 15.35
N GLY A 242 7.50 5.20 16.66
CA GLY A 242 6.77 4.46 17.69
C GLY A 242 7.58 3.32 18.32
N PRO A 243 6.96 2.47 19.15
CA PRO A 243 7.63 1.34 19.81
C PRO A 243 8.16 0.37 18.75
N GLY A 244 9.42 -0.04 18.84
CA GLY A 244 10.09 -0.93 17.89
C GLY A 244 11.00 -0.21 16.90
N ALA A 245 10.81 1.10 16.69
CA ALA A 245 11.58 1.87 15.71
C ALA A 245 13.08 1.86 16.02
N ARG A 246 13.45 1.95 17.31
CA ARG A 246 14.85 1.91 17.74
C ARG A 246 15.44 0.51 17.58
N THR A 247 14.67 -0.53 17.83
CA THR A 247 15.08 -1.92 17.56
C THR A 247 15.36 -2.16 16.07
N LEU A 248 14.53 -1.63 15.16
CA LEU A 248 14.79 -1.67 13.71
C LEU A 248 16.11 -0.98 13.34
N GLN A 249 16.36 0.18 13.94
CA GLN A 249 17.61 0.91 13.71
C GLN A 249 18.84 0.09 14.13
N TYR A 250 18.82 -0.54 15.31
CA TYR A 250 19.95 -1.36 15.78
C TYR A 250 20.08 -2.73 15.09
N ALA A 251 18.99 -3.19 14.47
CA ALA A 251 18.98 -4.39 13.64
C ALA A 251 19.69 -4.18 12.29
N ALA A 252 19.83 -2.94 11.82
CA ALA A 252 20.58 -2.60 10.61
C ALA A 252 22.09 -2.83 10.79
N ARG A 253 22.58 -3.95 10.25
CA ARG A 253 23.95 -4.45 10.44
C ARG A 253 24.69 -4.77 9.15
N LEU A 254 23.99 -4.74 8.03
CA LEU A 254 24.61 -4.85 6.72
C LEU A 254 25.08 -3.45 6.30
N SER A 255 26.12 -3.35 5.48
CA SER A 255 26.71 -2.05 5.11
C SER A 255 26.79 -1.90 3.61
N ASP A 256 26.31 -0.77 3.12
CA ASP A 256 26.50 -0.27 1.76
C ASP A 256 27.45 0.93 1.79
N PRO A 257 28.43 1.01 0.89
CA PRO A 257 29.44 2.09 0.90
C PRO A 257 28.87 3.49 0.63
N VAL A 258 27.64 3.59 0.10
CA VAL A 258 26.98 4.85 -0.25
C VAL A 258 25.82 5.16 0.70
N ARG A 259 24.99 4.17 1.03
CA ARG A 259 23.75 4.32 1.82
C ARG A 259 23.94 4.04 3.30
N GLY A 260 25.10 3.50 3.71
CA GLY A 260 25.38 3.19 5.11
C GLY A 260 24.76 1.88 5.55
N TRP A 261 24.26 1.83 6.78
CA TRP A 261 23.72 0.61 7.37
C TRP A 261 22.34 0.26 6.80
N TYR A 262 22.11 -1.02 6.51
CA TYR A 262 20.83 -1.55 6.08
C TYR A 262 20.53 -2.89 6.77
N LEU A 263 19.29 -3.33 6.66
CA LEU A 263 18.80 -4.62 7.16
C LEU A 263 18.16 -5.42 6.02
N ASP A 264 18.04 -6.72 6.22
CA ASP A 264 17.32 -7.62 5.32
C ASP A 264 15.81 -7.52 5.59
N ASN A 265 14.97 -7.53 4.54
CA ASN A 265 13.53 -7.35 4.68
C ASN A 265 12.85 -8.48 5.48
N THR A 266 13.42 -9.69 5.50
CA THR A 266 12.90 -10.79 6.33
C THR A 266 12.98 -10.48 7.81
N LEU A 267 13.93 -9.64 8.22
CA LEU A 267 14.09 -9.22 9.61
C LEU A 267 12.94 -8.30 10.05
N VAL A 268 12.44 -7.44 9.17
CA VAL A 268 11.27 -6.59 9.46
C VAL A 268 10.05 -7.46 9.76
N GLY A 269 9.75 -8.42 8.87
CA GLY A 269 8.62 -9.33 9.05
C GLY A 269 8.75 -10.18 10.32
N ARG A 270 9.96 -10.67 10.62
CA ARG A 270 10.21 -11.45 11.84
C ARG A 270 10.00 -10.61 13.10
N LEU A 271 10.49 -9.38 13.14
CA LEU A 271 10.32 -8.49 14.30
C LEU A 271 8.86 -8.14 14.52
N LEU A 272 8.12 -7.81 13.45
CA LEU A 272 6.67 -7.58 13.52
C LEU A 272 5.93 -8.78 14.12
N CYS A 273 6.25 -10.02 13.70
CA CYS A 273 5.66 -11.22 14.27
C CYS A 273 6.00 -11.40 15.76
N LEU A 274 7.26 -11.12 16.16
CA LEU A 274 7.67 -11.25 17.55
C LEU A 274 6.98 -10.24 18.46
N TRP A 275 6.84 -8.98 18.02
CA TRP A 275 6.11 -7.96 18.76
C TRP A 275 4.63 -8.25 18.84
N ALA A 276 3.99 -8.61 17.72
CA ALA A 276 2.57 -8.93 17.67
C ALA A 276 2.20 -10.16 18.53
N THR A 277 3.14 -11.05 18.81
CA THR A 277 2.93 -12.24 19.65
C THR A 277 3.44 -12.08 21.09
N GLY A 278 3.96 -10.90 21.45
CA GLY A 278 4.56 -10.65 22.77
C GLY A 278 5.81 -11.50 23.06
N GLN A 279 6.48 -12.00 22.02
CA GLN A 279 7.68 -12.84 22.12
C GLN A 279 8.99 -12.05 22.17
N ALA A 280 8.94 -10.74 21.91
CA ALA A 280 10.04 -9.82 22.09
C ALA A 280 9.52 -8.48 22.64
N GLU A 281 10.30 -7.85 23.51
CA GLU A 281 10.09 -6.46 23.90
C GLU A 281 10.76 -5.52 22.89
N ASP A 282 10.35 -4.25 22.87
CA ASP A 282 11.11 -3.21 22.18
C ASP A 282 12.36 -2.87 23.00
N ASP A 283 13.39 -3.70 22.87
CA ASP A 283 14.68 -3.49 23.51
C ASP A 283 15.81 -3.41 22.48
N ALA A 284 16.41 -2.23 22.42
CA ALA A 284 17.61 -1.94 21.64
C ALA A 284 18.78 -2.88 21.95
N GLU A 285 18.91 -3.35 23.19
CA GLU A 285 19.96 -4.28 23.60
C GLU A 285 19.71 -5.71 23.11
N GLU A 286 18.45 -6.07 22.83
CA GLU A 286 18.07 -7.37 22.25
C GLU A 286 18.16 -7.40 20.72
N ALA A 287 18.07 -6.25 20.03
CA ALA A 287 18.17 -6.14 18.58
C ALA A 287 19.34 -6.95 17.94
N PRO A 288 20.56 -6.99 18.53
CA PRO A 288 21.65 -7.87 18.09
C PRO A 288 21.32 -9.36 18.04
N ARG A 289 20.63 -9.85 19.06
CA ARG A 289 20.18 -11.26 19.18
C ARG A 289 19.04 -11.50 18.20
N LEU A 290 18.14 -10.53 18.15
CA LEU A 290 17.06 -10.29 17.20
C LEU A 290 17.45 -10.70 15.78
N ALA A 291 18.41 -9.92 15.28
CA ALA A 291 18.98 -10.03 13.94
C ALA A 291 19.73 -11.34 13.68
N ALA A 292 20.24 -12.00 14.71
CA ALA A 292 21.10 -13.19 14.56
C ALA A 292 20.33 -14.52 14.42
N GLY A 293 18.99 -14.51 14.41
CA GLY A 293 18.21 -15.75 14.36
C GLY A 293 18.12 -16.50 15.69
N ARG A 294 18.56 -15.90 16.81
CA ARG A 294 18.75 -16.55 18.12
C ARG A 294 17.80 -16.04 19.19
#